data_AF-A0A4Q3X3C2-F1
#
_entry.id   AF-A0A4Q3X3C2-F1
#
_cell.length_a   1.000
_cell.length_b   1.000
_cell.length_c   1.000
_cell.angle_alpha   90.00
_cell.angle_beta   90.00
_cell.angle_gamma   90.00
#
_symmetry.space_group_name_H-M   'P 1'
#
loop_
_entity.id
_entity.type
_entity.pdbx_description
1 polymer ?
#
loop_
_entity_poly.entity_id
_entity_poly.type
_entity_poly.pdbx_seq_one_letter_code
_entity_poly.pdbx_strand_id
1 'polypeptide(L)'
;MIDFHQARQIALEKIGPDCGLQEDQTLEKPYGWYFSYQSRAYLESGDWEHMLVGSGGFIVGREEGRVFEFGSLHPLERNLKTYEAGFKFERYDLTITAISNRERTIQLLSQVGMTIVIPEPDGDTIWKIPRSLTAAQIKAALKALPCTFADHK
;
A
#
# COMPACT_ATOMS: atom_id res chain seq x y z
N MET A 1 6.22 18.69 11.50
CA MET A 1 6.89 18.84 10.20
C MET A 1 8.33 18.44 10.32
N ILE A 2 8.75 17.45 9.55
CA ILE A 2 10.13 16.94 9.51
C ILE A 2 10.94 17.63 8.40
N ASP A 3 12.25 17.63 8.54
CA ASP A 3 13.18 18.08 7.50
C ASP A 3 13.66 16.92 6.60
N PHE A 4 14.48 17.26 5.60
CA PHE A 4 15.02 16.26 4.66
C PHE A 4 15.93 15.24 5.34
N HIS A 5 16.73 15.65 6.33
CA HIS A 5 17.63 14.74 7.02
C HIS A 5 16.83 13.68 7.79
N GLN A 6 15.79 14.11 8.51
CA GLN A 6 14.84 13.22 9.18
C GLN A 6 14.12 12.31 8.18
N ALA A 7 13.65 12.85 7.06
CA ALA A 7 12.97 12.06 6.02
C ALA A 7 13.90 10.99 5.43
N ARG A 8 15.18 11.32 5.23
CA ARG A 8 16.20 10.39 4.74
C ARG A 8 16.50 9.27 5.73
N GLN A 9 16.54 9.56 7.05
CA GLN A 9 16.71 8.51 8.06
C GLN A 9 15.52 7.54 8.05
N ILE A 10 14.29 8.05 8.00
CA ILE A 10 13.07 7.23 7.87
C ILE A 10 13.13 6.35 6.61
N ALA A 11 13.59 6.93 5.50
CA ALA A 11 13.74 6.20 4.24
C ALA A 11 14.76 5.05 4.35
N LEU A 12 15.90 5.28 5.00
CA LEU A 12 16.93 4.26 5.24
C LEU A 12 16.43 3.15 6.17
N GLU A 13 15.73 3.51 7.24
CA GLU A 13 15.12 2.54 8.17
C GLU A 13 14.08 1.66 7.47
N LYS A 14 13.26 2.25 6.58
CA LYS A 14 12.24 1.51 5.82
C LYS A 14 12.82 0.44 4.88
N ILE A 15 13.92 0.76 4.19
CA ILE A 15 14.49 -0.14 3.17
C ILE A 15 15.44 -1.20 3.77
N GLY A 16 15.94 -0.96 4.98
CA GLY A 16 16.85 -1.87 5.67
C GLY A 16 18.30 -1.81 5.19
N PRO A 17 19.21 -2.52 5.87
CA PRO A 17 20.66 -2.37 5.68
C PRO A 17 21.16 -2.89 4.33
N ASP A 18 20.50 -3.87 3.72
CA ASP A 18 20.91 -4.50 2.47
C ASP A 18 20.54 -3.67 1.23
N CYS A 19 19.82 -2.56 1.42
CA CYS A 19 19.41 -1.64 0.38
C CYS A 19 20.09 -0.27 0.51
N GLY A 20 20.10 0.48 -0.59
CA GLY A 20 20.56 1.86 -0.66
C GLY A 20 19.58 2.74 -1.43
N LEU A 21 19.54 4.03 -1.07
CA LEU A 21 18.77 5.04 -1.78
C LEU A 21 19.48 5.43 -3.08
N GLN A 22 18.71 5.62 -4.15
CA GLN A 22 19.18 6.23 -5.38
C GLN A 22 19.06 7.76 -5.24
N GLU A 23 20.09 8.37 -4.64
CA GLU A 23 20.09 9.79 -4.25
C GLU A 23 19.79 10.72 -5.45
N ASP A 24 20.27 10.36 -6.64
CA ASP A 24 20.06 11.07 -7.91
C ASP A 24 18.60 11.09 -8.38
N GLN A 25 17.78 10.15 -7.91
CA GLN A 25 16.36 10.03 -8.24
C GLN A 25 15.44 10.60 -7.14
N THR A 26 16.01 11.17 -6.09
CA THR A 26 15.24 11.77 -4.99
C THR A 26 14.55 13.04 -5.48
N LEU A 27 13.25 13.15 -5.22
CA LEU A 27 12.47 14.34 -5.59
C LEU A 27 11.89 15.01 -4.35
N GLU A 28 12.21 16.29 -4.16
CA GLU A 28 11.54 17.12 -3.16
C GLU A 28 10.22 17.66 -3.70
N LYS A 29 9.20 17.60 -2.85
CA LYS A 29 7.85 18.11 -3.09
C LYS A 29 7.39 18.94 -1.89
N PRO A 30 6.39 19.83 -2.07
CA PRO A 30 5.84 20.60 -0.94
C PRO A 30 5.34 19.70 0.20
N TYR A 31 4.80 18.53 -0.14
CA TYR A 31 4.23 17.57 0.80
C TYR A 31 5.21 16.52 1.35
N GLY A 32 6.48 16.50 0.91
CA GLY A 32 7.45 15.50 1.35
C GLY A 32 8.53 15.21 0.33
N TRP A 33 9.15 14.03 0.44
CA TRP A 33 10.23 13.59 -0.44
C TRP A 33 9.93 12.22 -1.00
N TYR A 34 10.10 12.07 -2.31
CA TYR A 34 10.10 10.78 -2.96
C TYR A 34 11.50 10.19 -2.96
N PHE A 35 11.59 8.92 -2.61
CA PHE A 35 12.82 8.13 -2.63
C PHE A 35 12.65 6.90 -3.52
N SER A 36 13.67 6.65 -4.34
CA SER A 36 13.88 5.36 -5.00
C SER A 36 15.01 4.61 -4.32
N TYR A 37 15.00 3.28 -4.38
CA TYR A 37 15.99 2.44 -3.73
C TYR A 37 16.25 1.15 -4.50
N GLN A 38 17.44 0.58 -4.30
CA GLN A 38 17.83 -0.73 -4.83
C GLN A 38 18.68 -1.49 -3.83
N SER A 39 18.96 -2.76 -4.12
CA SER A 39 19.91 -3.53 -3.33
C SER A 39 21.29 -2.88 -3.40
N ARG A 40 22.06 -2.93 -2.32
CA ARG A 40 23.45 -2.44 -2.33
C ARG A 40 24.30 -3.17 -3.35
N ALA A 41 24.12 -4.49 -3.44
CA ALA A 41 24.81 -5.32 -4.42
C ALA A 41 24.58 -4.82 -5.86
N TYR A 42 23.36 -4.44 -6.22
CA TYR A 42 23.07 -3.85 -7.53
C TYR A 42 23.71 -2.46 -7.70
N LEU A 43 23.61 -1.59 -6.70
CA LEU A 43 24.18 -0.24 -6.76
C LEU A 43 25.70 -0.25 -6.92
N GLU A 44 26.39 -1.23 -6.34
CA GLU A 44 27.84 -1.37 -6.39
C GLU A 44 28.32 -2.09 -7.66
N SER A 45 27.66 -3.17 -8.06
CA SER A 45 28.11 -4.02 -9.17
C SER A 45 27.51 -3.64 -10.53
N GLY A 46 26.33 -3.02 -10.55
CA GLY A 46 25.51 -2.84 -11.74
C GLY A 46 24.91 -4.15 -12.31
N ASP A 47 25.09 -5.27 -11.62
CA ASP A 47 24.64 -6.58 -12.09
C ASP A 47 23.14 -6.76 -11.87
N TRP A 48 22.40 -6.88 -12.97
CA TRP A 48 20.95 -7.01 -13.00
C TRP A 48 20.42 -8.21 -12.20
N GLU A 49 21.22 -9.26 -11.97
CA GLU A 49 20.83 -10.39 -11.11
C GLU A 49 20.57 -9.96 -9.66
N HIS A 50 21.21 -8.87 -9.21
CA HIS A 50 21.01 -8.31 -7.87
C HIS A 50 19.92 -7.24 -7.82
N MET A 51 19.31 -6.89 -8.95
CA MET A 51 18.31 -5.82 -9.04
C MET A 51 17.04 -6.21 -8.28
N LEU A 52 16.52 -5.30 -7.44
CA LEU A 52 15.24 -5.56 -6.78
C LEU A 52 14.11 -5.40 -7.78
N VAL A 53 13.31 -6.44 -7.93
CA VAL A 53 12.10 -6.41 -8.76
C VAL A 53 10.93 -5.93 -7.90
N GLY A 54 10.13 -5.04 -8.46
CA GLY A 54 8.83 -4.69 -7.87
C GLY A 54 8.79 -3.36 -7.10
N SER A 55 9.93 -2.68 -6.87
CA SER A 55 9.95 -1.42 -6.11
C SER A 55 9.55 -0.22 -6.99
N GLY A 56 8.45 0.46 -6.64
CA GLY A 56 8.05 1.74 -7.27
C GLY A 56 8.57 2.98 -6.54
N GLY A 57 9.42 2.80 -5.52
CA GLY A 57 9.81 3.84 -4.58
C GLY A 57 8.71 4.18 -3.56
N PHE A 58 8.90 5.26 -2.80
CA PHE A 58 7.95 5.69 -1.78
C PHE A 58 8.09 7.19 -1.47
N ILE A 59 7.05 7.78 -0.89
CA ILE A 59 7.07 9.14 -0.35
C ILE A 59 7.19 9.09 1.17
N VAL A 60 8.08 9.91 1.74
CA VAL A 60 8.07 10.26 3.16
C VAL A 60 7.39 11.62 3.31
N GLY A 61 6.24 11.64 3.99
CA GLY A 61 5.40 12.82 4.16
C GLY A 61 6.03 13.85 5.11
N ARG A 62 5.93 15.13 4.76
CA ARG A 62 6.58 16.23 5.50
C ARG A 62 5.99 16.47 6.89
N GLU A 63 4.70 16.21 7.11
CA GLU A 63 4.04 16.55 8.39
C GLU A 63 4.55 15.69 9.55
N GLU A 64 4.45 14.36 9.39
CA GLU A 64 4.69 13.38 10.45
C GLU A 64 5.71 12.29 10.06
N GLY A 65 6.30 12.36 8.86
CA GLY A 65 7.24 11.34 8.38
C GLY A 65 6.58 10.05 7.91
N ARG A 66 5.27 10.04 7.69
CA ARG A 66 4.53 8.86 7.24
C ARG A 66 5.01 8.39 5.87
N VAL A 67 5.27 7.09 5.74
CA VAL A 67 5.76 6.45 4.51
C VAL A 67 4.60 5.98 3.65
N PHE A 68 4.62 6.31 2.37
CA PHE A 68 3.64 5.89 1.37
C PHE A 68 4.33 5.18 0.22
N GLU A 69 4.14 3.87 0.13
CA GLU A 69 4.82 3.02 -0.84
C GLU A 69 4.10 2.97 -2.18
N PHE A 70 4.87 2.99 -3.27
CA PHE A 70 4.35 2.85 -4.62
C PHE A 70 4.61 1.45 -5.15
N GLY A 71 3.61 0.91 -5.85
CA GLY A 71 3.79 -0.25 -6.69
C GLY A 71 4.55 0.09 -7.97
N SER A 72 5.25 -0.89 -8.52
CA SER A 72 5.97 -0.79 -9.80
C SER A 72 5.09 -0.95 -11.05
N LEU A 73 3.78 -1.21 -10.89
CA LEU A 73 2.86 -1.40 -12.02
C LEU A 73 2.64 -0.14 -12.87
N HIS A 74 2.95 1.04 -12.33
CA HIS A 74 2.69 2.33 -12.96
C HIS A 74 3.93 3.22 -12.94
N PRO A 75 4.14 4.07 -13.96
CA PRO A 75 5.20 5.07 -13.98
C PRO A 75 5.10 6.03 -12.79
N LEU A 76 6.24 6.58 -12.36
CA LEU A 76 6.34 7.48 -11.22
C LEU A 76 5.40 8.68 -11.35
N GLU A 77 5.30 9.30 -12.53
CA GLU A 77 4.45 10.48 -12.75
C GLU A 77 2.98 10.18 -12.48
N ARG A 78 2.53 8.96 -12.82
CA ARG A 78 1.16 8.52 -12.54
C ARG A 78 0.97 8.28 -11.05
N ASN A 79 1.94 7.67 -10.37
CA ASN A 79 1.89 7.44 -8.93
C ASN A 79 1.86 8.77 -8.16
N LEU A 80 2.71 9.74 -8.54
CA LEU A 80 2.72 11.08 -7.95
C LEU A 80 1.39 11.81 -8.15
N LYS A 81 0.84 11.82 -9.37
CA LYS A 81 -0.50 12.42 -9.63
C LYS A 81 -1.60 11.77 -8.79
N THR A 82 -1.52 10.47 -8.60
CA THR A 82 -2.48 9.71 -7.80
C THR A 82 -2.36 10.10 -6.32
N TYR A 83 -1.13 10.18 -5.81
CA TYR A 83 -0.84 10.69 -4.46
C TYR A 83 -1.34 12.11 -4.24
N GLU A 84 -1.07 13.02 -5.19
CA GLU A 84 -1.49 14.42 -5.16
C GLU A 84 -3.02 14.58 -5.21
N ALA A 85 -3.71 13.66 -5.89
CA ALA A 85 -5.17 13.58 -5.88
C ALA A 85 -5.76 13.02 -4.57
N GLY A 86 -4.92 12.66 -3.60
CA GLY A 86 -5.32 12.14 -2.29
C GLY A 86 -5.41 10.62 -2.21
N PHE A 87 -5.13 9.90 -3.29
CA PHE A 87 -5.06 8.44 -3.28
C PHE A 87 -3.71 8.01 -2.72
N LYS A 88 -3.70 7.74 -1.43
CA LYS A 88 -2.57 7.14 -0.72
C LYS A 88 -2.90 5.64 -0.69
N PHE A 89 -2.11 4.78 -1.35
CA PHE A 89 -2.38 3.34 -1.47
C PHE A 89 -2.18 2.58 -0.16
N GLU A 90 -2.81 3.06 0.90
CA GLU A 90 -2.80 2.43 2.20
C GLU A 90 -3.92 1.40 2.27
N ARG A 91 -3.78 0.52 3.26
CA ARG A 91 -4.84 -0.40 3.64
C ARG A 91 -5.91 0.41 4.36
N TYR A 92 -7.11 0.45 3.80
CA TYR A 92 -8.24 1.13 4.39
C TYR A 92 -9.31 0.14 4.76
N ASP A 93 -9.76 0.21 6.01
CA ASP A 93 -10.99 -0.44 6.44
C ASP A 93 -12.17 0.36 5.92
N LEU A 94 -13.04 -0.28 5.15
CA LEU A 94 -14.26 0.35 4.64
C LEU A 94 -15.39 0.12 5.65
N THR A 95 -15.78 1.16 6.37
CA THR A 95 -16.95 1.13 7.26
C THR A 95 -18.16 1.76 6.58
N ILE A 96 -19.21 0.97 6.38
CA ILE A 96 -20.49 1.44 5.86
C ILE A 96 -21.42 1.70 7.04
N THR A 97 -21.78 2.97 7.22
CA THR A 97 -22.64 3.43 8.32
C THR A 97 -24.10 3.58 7.91
N ALA A 98 -24.37 3.83 6.62
CA ALA A 98 -25.70 3.97 6.07
C ALA A 98 -25.73 3.53 4.60
N ILE A 99 -26.90 3.09 4.12
CA ILE A 99 -27.13 2.64 2.75
C ILE A 99 -28.38 3.30 2.21
N SER A 100 -28.27 4.05 1.11
CA SER A 100 -29.42 4.64 0.40
C SER A 100 -29.97 3.72 -0.70
N ASN A 101 -29.11 2.95 -1.37
CA ASN A 101 -29.50 1.96 -2.38
C ASN A 101 -28.70 0.67 -2.21
N ARG A 102 -29.37 -0.37 -1.71
CA ARG A 102 -28.71 -1.63 -1.35
C ARG A 102 -28.19 -2.41 -2.55
N GLU A 103 -28.94 -2.49 -3.64
CA GLU A 103 -28.51 -3.22 -4.85
C GLU A 103 -27.28 -2.59 -5.47
N ARG A 104 -27.29 -1.26 -5.62
CA ARG A 104 -26.14 -0.52 -6.16
C ARG A 104 -24.92 -0.62 -5.26
N THR A 105 -25.09 -0.57 -3.93
CA THR A 105 -24.00 -0.79 -2.98
C THR A 105 -23.39 -2.19 -3.16
N ILE A 106 -24.20 -3.24 -3.26
CA ILE A 106 -23.68 -4.61 -3.46
C ILE A 106 -22.91 -4.72 -4.77
N GLN A 107 -23.43 -4.13 -5.86
CA GLN A 107 -22.77 -4.12 -7.16
C GLN A 107 -21.41 -3.42 -7.08
N LEU A 108 -21.35 -2.23 -6.49
CA LEU A 108 -20.10 -1.47 -6.34
C LEU A 108 -19.08 -2.23 -5.48
N LEU A 109 -19.50 -2.76 -4.33
CA LEU A 109 -18.61 -3.51 -3.45
C LEU A 109 -18.06 -4.78 -4.09
N SER A 110 -18.84 -5.42 -4.97
CA SER A 110 -18.40 -6.59 -5.74
C SER A 110 -17.31 -6.23 -6.78
N GLN A 111 -17.25 -4.97 -7.24
CA GLN A 111 -16.25 -4.48 -8.18
C GLN A 111 -14.95 -4.01 -7.50
N VAL A 112 -15.02 -3.61 -6.22
CA VAL A 112 -13.84 -3.19 -5.44
C VAL A 112 -12.88 -4.37 -5.21
N GLY A 113 -13.36 -5.61 -5.30
CA GLY A 113 -12.50 -6.80 -5.21
C GLY A 113 -11.95 -7.08 -3.80
N MET A 114 -12.69 -6.69 -2.76
CA MET A 114 -12.30 -6.88 -1.36
C MET A 114 -12.08 -8.37 -1.02
N THR A 115 -11.12 -8.65 -0.13
CA THR A 115 -10.81 -10.01 0.33
C THR A 115 -11.06 -10.19 1.82
N ILE A 116 -11.52 -11.37 2.23
CA ILE A 116 -11.54 -11.82 3.62
C ILE A 116 -10.46 -12.88 3.82
N VAL A 117 -9.81 -12.86 4.99
CA VAL A 117 -8.92 -13.94 5.40
C VAL A 117 -9.73 -14.96 6.18
N ILE A 118 -9.79 -16.18 5.67
CA ILE A 118 -10.38 -17.31 6.37
C ILE A 118 -9.23 -18.13 6.95
N PRO A 119 -9.11 -18.28 8.28
CA PRO A 119 -8.12 -19.16 8.88
C PRO A 119 -8.51 -20.63 8.64
N GLU A 120 -7.62 -21.39 8.00
CA GLU A 120 -7.75 -22.82 7.73
C GLU A 120 -6.71 -23.58 8.56
N PRO A 121 -7.11 -24.37 9.57
CA PRO A 121 -6.17 -25.17 10.35
C PRO A 121 -5.72 -26.40 9.54
N ASP A 122 -4.41 -26.63 9.50
CA ASP A 122 -3.77 -27.81 8.94
C ASP A 122 -2.64 -28.27 9.88
N GLY A 123 -2.92 -29.32 10.67
CA GLY A 123 -2.05 -29.75 11.78
C GLY A 123 -1.85 -28.64 12.81
N ASP A 124 -0.58 -28.31 13.13
CA ASP A 124 -0.21 -27.22 14.04
C ASP A 124 -0.12 -25.84 13.33
N THR A 125 -0.45 -25.77 12.04
CA THR A 125 -0.35 -24.53 11.23
C THR A 125 -1.73 -23.96 10.95
N ILE A 126 -1.89 -22.64 11.10
CA ILE A 126 -3.10 -21.91 10.70
C ILE A 126 -2.80 -21.14 9.42
N TRP A 127 -3.32 -21.61 8.29
CA TRP A 127 -3.21 -20.93 7.01
C TRP A 127 -4.19 -19.77 6.94
N LYS A 128 -3.72 -18.58 6.56
CA LYS A 128 -4.54 -17.38 6.37
C LYS A 128 -4.69 -17.12 4.87
N ILE A 129 -5.68 -17.75 4.24
CA ILE A 129 -5.87 -17.65 2.79
C ILE A 129 -6.83 -16.49 2.49
N PRO A 130 -6.38 -15.43 1.80
CA PRO A 130 -7.26 -14.36 1.37
C PRO A 130 -8.17 -14.86 0.25
N ARG A 131 -9.49 -14.77 0.46
CA ARG A 131 -10.51 -15.10 -0.53
C ARG A 131 -11.35 -13.88 -0.87
N SER A 132 -11.71 -13.71 -2.13
CA SER A 132 -12.57 -12.61 -2.57
C SER A 132 -13.95 -12.71 -1.92
N LEU A 133 -14.49 -11.58 -1.48
CA LEU A 133 -15.83 -11.47 -0.92
C LEU A 133 -16.87 -11.76 -2.00
N THR A 134 -17.73 -12.75 -1.74
CA THR A 134 -18.85 -13.06 -2.62
C THR A 134 -19.99 -12.08 -2.43
N ALA A 135 -20.84 -11.89 -3.46
CA ALA A 135 -22.04 -11.07 -3.35
C ALA A 135 -22.98 -11.53 -2.21
N ALA A 136 -23.01 -12.83 -1.89
CA ALA A 136 -23.78 -13.37 -0.78
C ALA A 136 -23.23 -12.93 0.58
N GLN A 137 -21.91 -12.95 0.75
CA GLN A 137 -21.25 -12.48 1.98
C GLN A 137 -21.39 -10.97 2.16
N ILE A 138 -21.25 -10.19 1.08
CA ILE A 138 -21.52 -8.75 1.09
C ILE A 138 -22.96 -8.50 1.51
N LYS A 139 -23.94 -9.17 0.89
CA LYS A 139 -25.36 -9.08 1.27
C LYS A 139 -25.59 -9.39 2.75
N ALA A 140 -24.93 -10.42 3.29
CA ALA A 140 -25.04 -10.80 4.69
C ALA A 140 -24.46 -9.73 5.62
N ALA A 141 -23.26 -9.22 5.33
CA ALA A 141 -22.61 -8.17 6.12
C ALA A 141 -23.45 -6.88 6.17
N LEU A 142 -24.00 -6.46 5.02
CA LEU A 142 -24.83 -5.25 4.95
C LEU A 142 -26.15 -5.33 5.73
N LYS A 143 -26.57 -6.50 6.24
CA LYS A 143 -27.83 -6.63 7.00
C LYS A 143 -27.78 -5.88 8.34
N ALA A 144 -26.61 -5.76 8.94
CA ALA A 144 -26.41 -5.06 10.21
C ALA A 144 -25.41 -3.92 9.98
N LEU A 145 -25.83 -2.69 10.28
CA LEU A 145 -24.98 -1.49 10.16
C LEU A 145 -24.68 -0.91 11.56
N PRO A 146 -23.51 -0.29 11.75
CA PRO A 146 -22.41 -0.19 10.80
C PRO A 146 -21.72 -1.54 10.57
N CYS A 147 -21.25 -1.78 9.33
CA CYS A 147 -20.42 -2.94 9.03
C CYS A 147 -19.08 -2.50 8.45
N THR A 148 -18.01 -3.16 8.88
CA THR A 148 -16.64 -2.86 8.45
C THR A 148 -16.09 -4.01 7.64
N PHE A 149 -15.56 -3.70 6.45
CA PHE A 149 -14.75 -4.59 5.64
C PHE A 149 -13.29 -4.24 5.89
N ALA A 150 -12.61 -5.04 6.70
CA ALA A 150 -11.22 -4.79 7.05
C ALA A 150 -10.26 -5.35 6.00
N ASP A 151 -9.20 -4.60 5.72
CA ASP A 151 -8.15 -5.04 4.79
C ASP A 151 -7.13 -5.91 5.54
N HIS A 152 -7.40 -7.22 5.58
CA HIS A 152 -6.53 -8.22 6.20
C HIS A 152 -5.50 -8.75 5.20
N LYS A 153 -4.36 -8.07 5.07
CA LYS A 153 -3.14 -8.64 4.46
C LYS A 153 -1.95 -8.49 5.39
#